data_AF-A0A7C6UFV5-F1
#
_entry.id   AF-A0A7C6UFV5-F1
#
_cell.length_a   1.000
_cell.length_b   1.000
_cell.length_c   1.000
_cell.angle_alpha   90.00
_cell.angle_beta   90.00
_cell.angle_gamma   90.00
#
_symmetry.space_group_name_H-M   'P 1'
#
loop_
_entity.id
_entity.type
_entity.pdbx_description
1 polymer ?
#
loop_
_entity_poly.entity_id
_entity_poly.type
_entity_poly.pdbx_seq_one_letter_code
_entity_poly.pdbx_strand_id
1 'polypeptide(L)'
;MKRLCALWIGVVLLGGIAVAESADLSRPRVWTAASGQQLAAVFVELSGDQVVLRNRSGESIRIPRNRLSAADQALLDESFGPMESVASSESSDLSRPRVWTSASGQQLMAAFVELSGNQVILKNRSGEPIRIPRTALSAGDQALLDESLGPMASAPAADEFATPAPDMGAASYGTSAPSQGPITVAGTEIPLGQKTTFHVPLDEESIKALKKSKNEATEAVVGLWLPQDFDPRKEWRILLVSATVNASSIDHMHFYLDPARDAGGWIVIAGDGPHAPPSGDSTEWRWSMAKAGLMALDAAFPGARQWPIATGGFSGGAKRSGLLGAILCRDKWNLIGMYMGGCNQDMASKGLATYRPGRAEFRKVPVFLSIGEQDTVATVQSGHKVRISLEATGFRDVRMETYDGAHDPYLPHTTEALKWFVELAAKSSASGAGAGAPAGRLR
;
A
#
# COMPACT_ATOMS: atom_id res chain seq x y z
N MET A 1 60.64 26.04 -6.92
CA MET A 1 60.41 27.44 -7.33
C MET A 1 59.10 27.92 -6.74
N LYS A 2 59.20 28.90 -5.83
CA LYS A 2 58.09 29.63 -5.22
C LYS A 2 57.42 30.51 -6.27
N ARG A 3 56.08 30.56 -6.33
CA ARG A 3 55.27 31.76 -6.63
C ARG A 3 53.90 31.56 -5.99
N LEU A 4 53.55 32.22 -4.89
CA LEU A 4 53.35 33.65 -4.59
C LEU A 4 51.85 33.99 -4.55
N CYS A 5 51.49 34.57 -3.41
CA CYS A 5 50.23 35.18 -3.03
C CYS A 5 49.62 36.09 -4.10
N ALA A 6 48.29 36.12 -4.13
CA ALA A 6 47.55 37.35 -4.40
C ALA A 6 46.25 37.34 -3.59
N LEU A 7 46.32 37.99 -2.43
CA LEU A 7 45.19 38.49 -1.66
C LEU A 7 44.62 39.69 -2.45
N TRP A 8 43.33 39.70 -2.76
CA TRP A 8 42.64 40.90 -3.22
C TRP A 8 41.46 41.19 -2.29
N ILE A 9 41.67 42.16 -1.40
CA ILE A 9 40.62 42.89 -0.71
C ILE A 9 40.24 44.04 -1.64
N GLY A 10 38.99 44.05 -2.10
CA GLY A 10 38.41 45.15 -2.86
C GLY A 10 37.03 45.46 -2.33
N VAL A 11 36.93 46.45 -1.44
CA VAL A 11 35.68 47.13 -1.13
C VAL A 11 35.48 48.19 -2.20
N VAL A 12 34.41 48.07 -2.99
CA VAL A 12 33.90 49.14 -3.85
C VAL A 12 32.42 49.27 -3.59
N LEU A 13 32.06 50.37 -2.91
CA LEU A 13 30.72 50.91 -2.80
C LEU A 13 30.58 51.95 -3.91
N LEU A 14 29.88 51.59 -4.99
CA LEU A 14 29.41 52.55 -6.00
C LEU A 14 28.00 52.13 -6.41
N GLY A 15 27.06 53.01 -6.07
CA GLY A 15 25.67 52.90 -6.48
C GLY A 15 25.54 53.06 -7.99
N GLY A 16 24.93 52.05 -8.62
CA GLY A 16 24.44 52.09 -9.98
C GLY A 16 23.05 51.48 -9.98
N ILE A 17 22.09 52.19 -10.57
CA ILE A 17 20.74 51.67 -10.80
C ILE A 17 20.89 50.47 -11.73
N ALA A 18 20.76 49.27 -11.17
CA ALA A 18 20.75 48.04 -11.94
C ALA A 18 19.38 47.94 -12.64
N VAL A 19 19.39 48.03 -13.96
CA VAL A 19 18.36 47.40 -14.77
C VAL A 19 18.45 45.91 -14.44
N ALA A 20 17.37 45.34 -13.89
CA ALA A 20 17.30 43.94 -13.51
C ALA A 20 17.49 43.06 -14.76
N GLU A 21 18.69 42.50 -14.90
CA GLU A 21 18.99 41.46 -15.88
C GLU A 21 18.34 40.18 -15.36
N SER A 22 17.35 39.65 -16.09
CA SER A 22 16.65 38.41 -15.69
C SER A 22 17.67 37.29 -15.50
N ALA A 23 17.73 36.69 -14.31
CA ALA A 23 18.75 35.70 -13.99
C ALA A 23 18.61 34.43 -14.85
N ASP A 24 19.56 34.24 -15.76
CA ASP A 24 19.65 33.02 -16.58
C ASP A 24 20.09 31.83 -15.71
N LEU A 25 19.11 31.12 -15.14
CA LEU A 25 19.31 29.95 -14.29
C LEU A 25 19.91 28.74 -15.04
N SER A 26 19.99 28.79 -16.37
CA SER A 26 20.57 27.72 -17.20
C SER A 26 22.10 27.70 -17.20
N ARG A 27 22.77 28.70 -16.58
CA ARG A 27 24.23 28.77 -16.46
C ARG A 27 24.73 28.31 -15.09
N PRO A 28 25.96 27.77 -14.99
CA PRO A 28 26.53 27.38 -13.70
C PRO A 28 26.66 28.60 -12.77
N ARG A 29 26.06 28.51 -11.58
CA ARG A 29 26.16 29.52 -10.53
C ARG A 29 26.38 28.88 -9.17
N VAL A 30 26.75 29.70 -8.19
CA VAL A 30 26.88 29.25 -6.79
C VAL A 30 25.52 29.36 -6.11
N TRP A 31 25.01 28.24 -5.64
CA TRP A 31 23.84 28.10 -4.80
C TRP A 31 24.28 27.98 -3.35
N THR A 32 23.60 28.67 -2.45
CA THR A 32 23.94 28.71 -1.03
C THR A 32 22.81 28.05 -0.23
N ALA A 33 23.14 27.10 0.62
CA ALA A 33 22.22 26.52 1.58
C ALA A 33 21.95 27.50 2.73
N ALA A 34 20.82 27.36 3.43
CA ALA A 34 20.49 28.12 4.62
C ALA A 34 21.51 27.95 5.76
N SER A 35 22.25 26.83 5.76
CA SER A 35 23.39 26.58 6.66
C SER A 35 24.67 27.35 6.27
N GLY A 36 24.68 28.09 5.15
CA GLY A 36 25.83 28.80 4.61
C GLY A 36 26.73 27.97 3.68
N GLN A 37 26.43 26.67 3.49
CA GLN A 37 27.20 25.81 2.59
C GLN A 37 26.95 26.20 1.12
N GLN A 38 28.02 26.29 0.33
CA GLN A 38 27.94 26.71 -1.08
C GLN A 38 28.15 25.53 -2.03
N LEU A 39 27.45 25.57 -3.17
CA LEU A 39 27.48 24.56 -4.22
C LEU A 39 27.46 25.22 -5.60
N ALA A 40 28.48 24.96 -6.43
CA ALA A 40 28.46 25.37 -7.83
C ALA A 40 27.64 24.37 -8.67
N ALA A 41 26.51 24.81 -9.22
CA ALA A 41 25.59 23.97 -9.98
C ALA A 41 24.72 24.79 -10.97
N VAL A 42 24.14 24.09 -11.94
CA VAL A 42 23.15 24.62 -12.89
C VAL A 42 21.74 24.24 -12.41
N PHE A 43 20.77 25.14 -12.49
CA PHE A 43 19.38 24.79 -12.20
C PHE A 43 18.80 23.93 -13.33
N VAL A 44 18.06 22.88 -12.96
CA VAL A 44 17.44 21.96 -13.91
C VAL A 44 15.93 22.15 -13.95
N GLU A 45 15.28 22.07 -12.79
CA GLU A 45 13.82 22.18 -12.67
C GLU A 45 13.40 22.47 -11.22
N LEU A 46 12.16 22.94 -11.06
CA LEU A 46 11.48 23.07 -9.78
C LEU A 46 10.32 22.07 -9.76
N SER A 47 10.36 21.10 -8.84
CA SER A 47 9.32 20.08 -8.67
C SER A 47 8.68 20.24 -7.29
N GLY A 48 7.53 20.91 -7.24
CA GLY A 48 6.90 21.31 -5.98
C GLY A 48 7.78 22.29 -5.19
N ASP A 49 8.17 21.92 -3.97
CA ASP A 49 9.08 22.69 -3.11
C ASP A 49 10.57 22.34 -3.34
N GLN A 50 10.87 21.36 -4.20
CA GLN A 50 12.22 20.86 -4.44
C GLN A 50 12.88 21.53 -5.63
N VAL A 51 14.04 22.13 -5.39
CA VAL A 51 14.93 22.69 -6.42
C VAL A 51 15.88 21.59 -6.87
N VAL A 52 15.88 21.28 -8.17
CA VAL A 52 16.78 20.29 -8.76
C VAL A 52 17.96 21.02 -9.40
N LEU A 53 19.16 20.72 -8.91
CA LEU A 53 20.42 21.31 -9.36
C LEU A 53 21.33 20.24 -9.94
N ARG A 54 22.09 20.56 -10.99
CA ARG A 54 23.11 19.67 -11.57
C ARG A 54 24.51 20.21 -11.32
N ASN A 55 25.33 19.43 -10.63
CA ASN A 55 26.71 19.83 -10.31
C ASN A 55 27.67 19.64 -11.51
N ARG A 56 28.95 19.99 -11.32
CA ARG A 56 29.97 19.89 -12.38
C ARG A 56 30.27 18.46 -12.84
N SER A 57 30.02 17.44 -12.00
CA SER A 57 30.15 16.03 -12.37
C SER A 57 28.92 15.46 -13.08
N GLY A 58 27.87 16.26 -13.28
CA GLY A 58 26.64 15.87 -13.98
C GLY A 58 25.59 15.21 -13.08
N GLU A 59 25.84 15.10 -11.78
CA GLU A 59 24.91 14.54 -10.80
C GLU A 59 23.79 15.54 -10.46
N SER A 60 22.56 15.04 -10.32
CA SER A 60 21.39 15.83 -9.96
C SER A 60 21.12 15.76 -8.46
N ILE A 61 21.05 16.93 -7.83
CA ILE A 61 20.88 17.13 -6.39
C ILE A 61 19.54 17.83 -6.16
N ARG A 62 18.71 17.30 -5.25
CA ARG A 62 17.42 17.88 -4.90
C ARG A 62 17.51 18.57 -3.54
N ILE A 63 17.13 19.85 -3.48
CA ILE A 63 17.20 20.66 -2.27
C ILE A 63 15.84 21.34 -2.05
N PRO A 64 15.20 21.20 -0.88
CA PRO A 64 14.00 21.98 -0.56
C PRO A 64 14.31 23.47 -0.63
N ARG A 65 13.46 24.26 -1.27
CA ARG A 65 13.69 25.69 -1.51
C ARG A 65 13.86 26.50 -0.22
N ASN A 66 13.18 26.10 0.86
CA ASN A 66 13.36 26.70 2.19
C ASN A 66 14.70 26.38 2.87
N ARG A 67 15.48 25.44 2.31
CA ARG A 67 16.85 25.12 2.73
C ARG A 67 17.91 25.85 1.91
N LEU A 68 17.53 26.70 0.95
CA LEU A 68 18.43 27.62 0.27
C LEU A 68 18.53 28.95 1.02
N SER A 69 19.53 29.75 0.70
CA SER A 69 19.70 31.10 1.26
C SER A 69 18.53 32.01 0.85
N ALA A 70 18.24 33.04 1.64
CA ALA A 70 17.19 34.01 1.30
C ALA A 70 17.40 34.67 -0.08
N ALA A 71 18.67 34.88 -0.47
CA ALA A 71 19.02 35.41 -1.78
C ALA A 71 18.68 34.43 -2.91
N ASP A 72 18.94 33.13 -2.72
CA ASP A 72 18.59 32.10 -3.71
C ASP A 72 17.08 31.80 -3.74
N GLN A 73 16.39 31.96 -2.62
CA GLN A 73 14.93 31.88 -2.56
C GLN A 73 14.30 33.03 -3.35
N ALA A 74 14.74 34.27 -3.13
CA ALA A 74 14.25 35.44 -3.87
C ALA A 74 14.49 35.34 -5.38
N LEU A 75 15.63 34.78 -5.78
CA LEU A 75 15.93 34.51 -7.19
C LEU A 75 14.93 33.53 -7.83
N LEU A 76 14.59 32.47 -7.10
CA LEU A 76 13.57 31.53 -7.51
C LEU A 76 12.18 32.18 -7.46
N ASP A 77 11.94 33.11 -6.52
CA ASP A 77 10.66 33.82 -6.38
C ASP A 77 10.40 34.72 -7.59
N GLU A 78 11.45 35.38 -8.08
CA GLU A 78 11.41 36.18 -9.29
C GLU A 78 11.15 35.33 -10.55
N SER A 79 11.71 34.11 -10.60
CA SER A 79 11.62 33.23 -11.78
C SER A 79 10.38 32.33 -11.79
N PHE A 80 9.87 31.95 -10.61
CA PHE A 80 8.84 30.91 -10.44
C PHE A 80 7.71 31.29 -9.46
N GLY A 81 7.71 32.52 -8.92
CA GLY A 81 6.75 33.01 -7.93
C GLY A 81 7.16 32.73 -6.47
N PRO A 82 6.70 33.57 -5.51
CA PRO A 82 7.10 33.49 -4.11
C PRO A 82 6.64 32.20 -3.42
N MET A 83 7.43 31.72 -2.46
CA MET A 83 6.98 30.69 -1.52
C MET A 83 5.99 31.29 -0.51
N GLU A 84 4.75 30.80 -0.47
CA GLU A 84 3.74 31.28 0.49
C GLU A 84 4.22 31.03 1.93
N SER A 85 4.32 32.11 2.73
CA SER A 85 4.81 32.06 4.11
C SER A 85 3.67 31.91 5.12
N VAL A 86 3.85 31.01 6.07
CA VAL A 86 2.90 30.69 7.16
C VAL A 86 3.25 31.50 8.42
N ALA A 87 2.65 32.67 8.61
CA ALA A 87 2.51 33.30 9.91
C ALA A 87 1.41 34.38 9.92
N SER A 88 0.60 34.40 10.99
CA SER A 88 -0.44 35.39 11.34
C SER A 88 -1.78 35.36 10.58
N SER A 89 -2.53 34.27 10.78
CA SER A 89 -3.99 34.25 11.00
C SER A 89 -4.33 32.95 11.74
N GLU A 90 -4.03 32.92 13.05
CA GLU A 90 -4.58 31.91 13.95
C GLU A 90 -6.01 32.33 14.31
N SER A 91 -6.97 31.93 13.47
CA SER A 91 -8.39 31.86 13.79
C SER A 91 -9.03 30.88 12.81
N SER A 92 -9.37 29.70 13.34
CA SER A 92 -10.35 28.73 12.85
C SER A 92 -10.21 28.15 11.43
N ASP A 93 -9.02 28.11 10.82
CA ASP A 93 -8.83 27.26 9.65
C ASP A 93 -8.48 25.84 10.08
N LEU A 94 -9.48 25.14 10.63
CA LEU A 94 -9.36 23.76 11.06
C LEU A 94 -8.95 22.84 9.88
N SER A 95 -9.10 23.29 8.63
CA SER A 95 -8.71 22.55 7.42
C SER A 95 -7.20 22.42 7.21
N ARG A 96 -6.38 23.09 8.04
CA ARG A 96 -4.94 22.91 8.05
C ARG A 96 -4.52 21.74 8.94
N PRO A 97 -3.57 20.88 8.51
CA PRO A 97 -3.10 19.78 9.33
C PRO A 97 -2.52 20.25 10.66
N ARG A 98 -3.14 19.84 11.77
CA ARG A 98 -2.69 20.09 13.15
C ARG A 98 -2.70 18.80 13.97
N VAL A 99 -2.11 18.84 15.16
CA VAL A 99 -2.15 17.71 16.08
C VAL A 99 -3.51 17.70 16.80
N TRP A 100 -4.26 16.63 16.62
CA TRP A 100 -5.47 16.28 17.34
C TRP A 100 -5.13 15.27 18.42
N THR A 101 -5.72 15.43 19.60
CA THR A 101 -5.45 14.59 20.78
C THR A 101 -6.71 13.83 21.19
N SER A 102 -6.59 12.53 21.43
CA SER A 102 -7.68 11.71 21.96
C SER A 102 -7.90 11.95 23.47
N ALA A 103 -9.04 11.52 24.01
CA ALA A 103 -9.31 11.54 25.45
C ALA A 103 -8.32 10.67 26.27
N SER A 104 -7.69 9.67 25.62
CA SER A 104 -6.63 8.84 26.22
C SER A 104 -5.21 9.43 26.06
N GLY A 105 -5.07 10.59 25.41
CA GLY A 105 -3.80 11.30 25.25
C GLY A 105 -2.98 10.92 24.00
N GLN A 106 -3.53 10.09 23.11
CA GLN A 106 -2.87 9.76 21.83
C GLN A 106 -2.98 10.93 20.85
N GLN A 107 -1.94 11.16 20.06
CA GLN A 107 -1.84 12.31 19.17
C GLN A 107 -1.83 11.90 17.69
N LEU A 108 -2.49 12.69 16.86
CA LEU A 108 -2.66 12.45 15.42
C LEU A 108 -2.52 13.77 14.65
N MET A 109 -1.60 13.83 13.70
CA MET A 109 -1.47 14.98 12.80
C MET A 109 -2.47 14.87 11.65
N ALA A 110 -3.48 15.73 11.62
CA ALA A 110 -4.55 15.73 10.62
C ALA A 110 -5.24 17.09 10.46
N ALA A 111 -5.84 17.34 9.30
CA ALA A 111 -6.65 18.51 8.97
C ALA A 111 -8.13 18.21 9.18
N PHE A 112 -8.92 19.06 9.81
CA PHE A 112 -10.36 18.88 9.86
C PHE A 112 -10.98 19.03 8.47
N VAL A 113 -11.88 18.11 8.12
CA VAL A 113 -12.63 18.15 6.86
C VAL A 113 -14.04 18.63 7.14
N GLU A 114 -14.76 17.93 8.01
CA GLU A 114 -16.16 18.23 8.32
C GLU A 114 -16.61 17.59 9.63
N LEU A 115 -17.71 18.09 10.19
CA LEU A 115 -18.40 17.49 11.34
C LEU A 115 -19.74 16.95 10.86
N SER A 116 -19.93 15.63 10.98
CA SER A 116 -21.18 14.96 10.61
C SER A 116 -21.81 14.34 11.86
N GLY A 117 -22.80 15.02 12.44
CA GLY A 117 -23.40 14.64 13.72
C GLY A 117 -22.36 14.63 14.85
N ASN A 118 -22.13 13.47 15.47
CA ASN A 118 -21.10 13.30 16.51
C ASN A 118 -19.72 12.90 15.94
N GLN A 119 -19.54 12.79 14.62
CA GLN A 119 -18.30 12.33 14.01
C GLN A 119 -17.50 13.51 13.44
N VAL A 120 -16.28 13.69 13.95
CA VAL A 120 -15.29 14.62 13.44
C VAL A 120 -14.51 13.91 12.34
N ILE A 121 -14.59 14.42 11.12
CA ILE A 121 -13.82 13.90 10.00
C ILE A 121 -12.53 14.71 9.90
N LEU A 122 -11.41 14.04 10.07
CA LEU A 122 -10.06 14.57 9.94
C LEU A 122 -9.38 13.94 8.74
N LYS A 123 -8.46 14.62 8.10
CA LYS A 123 -7.69 14.18 6.95
C LYS A 123 -6.23 14.12 7.37
N ASN A 124 -5.69 12.92 7.51
CA ASN A 124 -4.27 12.78 7.88
C ASN A 124 -3.35 13.30 6.76
N ARG A 125 -2.04 13.27 7.00
CA ARG A 125 -1.04 13.76 6.04
C ARG A 125 -1.07 13.01 4.68
N SER A 126 -1.55 11.77 4.65
CA SER A 126 -1.77 11.00 3.42
C SER A 126 -3.09 11.32 2.72
N GLY A 127 -3.89 12.22 3.28
CA GLY A 127 -5.14 12.68 2.68
C GLY A 127 -6.34 11.79 2.95
N GLU A 128 -6.22 10.81 3.84
CA GLU A 128 -7.27 9.86 4.19
C GLU A 128 -8.22 10.44 5.26
N PRO A 129 -9.55 10.35 5.07
CA PRO A 129 -10.53 10.81 6.04
C PRO A 129 -10.68 9.83 7.22
N ILE A 130 -10.11 10.20 8.36
CA ILE A 130 -10.25 9.57 9.66
C ILE A 130 -11.51 10.12 10.36
N ARG A 131 -12.43 9.24 10.72
CA ARG A 131 -13.65 9.61 11.47
C ARG A 131 -13.43 9.30 12.94
N ILE A 132 -13.49 10.33 13.78
CA ILE A 132 -13.32 10.22 15.23
C ILE A 132 -14.57 10.78 15.91
N PRO A 133 -15.21 10.05 16.84
CA PRO A 133 -16.29 10.62 17.63
C PRO A 133 -15.79 11.85 18.38
N ARG A 134 -16.56 12.94 18.36
CA ARG A 134 -16.18 14.20 19.02
C ARG A 134 -15.90 14.01 20.51
N THR A 135 -16.68 13.14 21.15
CA THR A 135 -16.50 12.73 22.57
C THR A 135 -15.23 11.92 22.84
N ALA A 136 -14.61 11.35 21.81
CA ALA A 136 -13.34 10.62 21.92
C ALA A 136 -12.10 11.52 21.79
N LEU A 137 -12.28 12.81 21.47
CA LEU A 137 -11.22 13.82 21.48
C LEU A 137 -10.97 14.37 22.87
N SER A 138 -9.82 15.00 23.09
CA SER A 138 -9.48 15.67 24.35
C SER A 138 -10.45 16.84 24.63
N ALA A 139 -10.61 17.21 25.90
CA ALA A 139 -11.46 18.36 26.27
C ALA A 139 -11.02 19.67 25.59
N GLY A 140 -9.72 19.85 25.36
CA GLY A 140 -9.18 20.99 24.62
C GLY A 140 -9.56 20.99 23.13
N ASP A 141 -9.49 19.84 22.46
CA ASP A 141 -9.90 19.73 21.05
C ASP A 141 -11.43 19.80 20.89
N GLN A 142 -12.19 19.36 21.89
CA GLN A 142 -13.66 19.54 21.92
C GLN A 142 -14.04 21.01 22.03
N ALA A 143 -13.39 21.77 22.93
CA ALA A 143 -13.60 23.21 23.11
C ALA A 143 -13.21 24.02 21.86
N LEU A 144 -12.10 23.65 21.18
CA LEU A 144 -11.69 24.26 19.92
C LEU A 144 -12.75 24.07 18.82
N LEU A 145 -13.34 22.88 18.73
CA LEU A 145 -14.46 22.62 17.82
C LEU A 145 -15.72 23.40 18.23
N ASP A 146 -15.95 23.62 19.54
CA ASP A 146 -17.13 24.36 20.04
C ASP A 146 -17.01 25.85 19.71
N GLU A 147 -15.80 26.41 19.83
CA GLU A 147 -15.49 27.79 19.46
C GLU A 147 -15.58 28.01 17.94
N SER A 148 -15.11 27.04 17.13
CA SER A 148 -15.03 27.18 15.67
C SER A 148 -16.34 26.82 14.94
N LEU A 149 -17.13 25.87 15.46
CA LEU A 149 -18.30 25.29 14.79
C LEU A 149 -19.60 25.39 15.62
N GLY A 150 -19.50 25.92 16.85
CA GLY A 150 -20.61 26.01 17.80
C GLY A 150 -20.67 24.83 18.78
N PRO A 151 -21.28 25.03 19.96
CA PRO A 151 -21.40 24.00 20.98
C PRO A 151 -22.14 22.78 20.44
N MET A 152 -21.73 21.57 20.87
CA MET A 152 -22.47 20.35 20.54
C MET A 152 -23.94 20.50 20.96
N ALA A 153 -24.86 20.53 19.98
CA ALA A 153 -26.28 20.60 20.26
C ALA A 153 -26.69 19.38 21.07
N SER A 154 -27.23 19.60 22.27
CA SER A 154 -27.92 18.54 22.99
C SER A 154 -29.02 18.01 22.06
N ALA A 155 -29.09 16.69 21.91
CA ALA A 155 -30.10 16.05 21.06
C ALA A 155 -31.48 16.70 21.31
N PRO A 156 -32.30 16.95 20.28
CA PRO A 156 -33.64 17.46 20.51
C PRO A 156 -34.33 16.48 21.44
N ALA A 157 -34.88 17.01 22.54
CA ALA A 157 -35.79 16.27 23.38
C ALA A 157 -36.90 15.73 22.47
N ALA A 158 -36.93 14.41 22.33
CA ALA A 158 -38.09 13.73 21.78
C ALA A 158 -39.20 13.89 22.82
N ASP A 159 -40.00 14.94 22.69
CA ASP A 159 -41.32 14.94 23.29
C ASP A 159 -42.20 13.95 22.52
N GLU A 160 -42.73 13.02 23.32
CA GLU A 160 -43.98 12.29 23.18
C GLU A 160 -44.32 11.74 21.78
N PHE A 161 -44.29 10.42 21.63
CA PHE A 161 -45.54 9.65 21.63
C PHE A 161 -45.26 8.16 21.90
N ALA A 162 -45.76 7.73 23.06
CA ALA A 162 -46.31 6.42 23.41
C ALA A 162 -45.44 5.15 23.25
N THR A 163 -45.06 4.62 24.41
CA THR A 163 -44.87 3.18 24.65
C THR A 163 -46.17 2.42 24.34
N PRO A 164 -46.07 1.15 23.91
CA PRO A 164 -46.74 0.12 24.69
C PRO A 164 -45.79 -0.99 25.13
N ALA A 165 -46.22 -1.64 26.20
CA ALA A 165 -45.54 -2.58 27.09
C ALA A 165 -44.99 -3.86 26.38
N PRO A 166 -44.11 -4.63 27.05
CA PRO A 166 -43.42 -5.76 26.46
C PRO A 166 -44.36 -6.96 26.37
N ASP A 167 -44.45 -7.59 25.20
CA ASP A 167 -45.08 -8.90 25.07
C ASP A 167 -44.02 -9.99 25.27
N MET A 168 -44.35 -10.91 26.17
CA MET A 168 -43.55 -12.06 26.50
C MET A 168 -43.66 -13.12 25.41
N GLY A 169 -42.53 -13.76 25.11
CA GLY A 169 -42.54 -15.12 24.58
C GLY A 169 -42.43 -15.23 23.07
N ALA A 170 -41.19 -15.36 22.61
CA ALA A 170 -40.88 -16.31 21.57
C ALA A 170 -39.50 -16.89 21.88
N ALA A 171 -39.51 -18.13 22.37
CA ALA A 171 -38.32 -18.95 22.49
C ALA A 171 -37.65 -19.03 21.11
N SER A 172 -36.49 -18.37 20.96
CA SER A 172 -35.60 -18.74 19.87
C SER A 172 -35.00 -20.08 20.24
N TYR A 173 -35.33 -21.11 19.46
CA TYR A 173 -34.54 -22.33 19.41
C TYR A 173 -33.16 -21.94 18.90
N GLY A 174 -32.30 -21.56 19.84
CA GLY A 174 -30.87 -21.44 19.61
C GLY A 174 -30.35 -22.81 19.26
N THR A 175 -30.20 -23.09 17.97
CA THR A 175 -29.23 -24.11 17.54
C THR A 175 -27.85 -23.51 17.82
N SER A 176 -27.40 -23.62 19.06
CA SER A 176 -26.01 -23.36 19.42
C SER A 176 -25.16 -24.37 18.67
N ALA A 177 -24.57 -23.93 17.55
CA ALA A 177 -23.46 -24.64 16.96
C ALA A 177 -22.40 -24.86 18.05
N PRO A 178 -21.77 -26.05 18.12
CA PRO A 178 -20.75 -26.29 19.11
C PRO A 178 -19.68 -25.20 19.01
N SER A 179 -19.32 -24.61 20.14
CA SER A 179 -18.20 -23.68 20.26
C SER A 179 -16.97 -24.37 19.67
N GLN A 180 -16.53 -23.90 18.50
CA GLN A 180 -15.20 -24.24 18.01
C GLN A 180 -14.21 -23.68 19.05
N GLY A 181 -13.29 -24.52 19.51
CA GLY A 181 -12.20 -24.09 20.37
C GLY A 181 -11.36 -23.00 19.69
N PRO A 182 -10.45 -22.34 20.44
CA PRO A 182 -9.63 -21.27 19.89
C PRO A 182 -8.85 -21.76 18.66
N ILE A 183 -8.87 -20.98 17.59
CA ILE A 183 -8.12 -21.30 16.38
C ILE A 183 -6.67 -20.89 16.61
N THR A 184 -5.74 -21.82 16.37
CA THR A 184 -4.32 -21.58 16.64
C THR A 184 -3.49 -21.84 15.38
N VAL A 185 -2.59 -20.92 15.06
CA VAL A 185 -1.60 -21.07 13.98
C VAL A 185 -0.22 -20.76 14.57
N ALA A 186 0.74 -21.67 14.36
CA ALA A 186 2.09 -21.57 14.94
C ALA A 186 2.09 -21.29 16.47
N GLY A 187 1.15 -21.89 17.21
CA GLY A 187 1.01 -21.68 18.66
C GLY A 187 0.38 -20.35 19.08
N THR A 188 -0.02 -19.49 18.13
CA THR A 188 -0.71 -18.22 18.39
C THR A 188 -2.21 -18.34 18.15
N GLU A 189 -3.03 -17.89 19.09
CA GLU A 189 -4.48 -17.79 18.91
C GLU A 189 -4.82 -16.72 17.86
N ILE A 190 -5.69 -17.05 16.92
CA ILE A 190 -6.12 -16.19 15.82
C ILE A 190 -7.60 -15.84 16.01
N PRO A 191 -7.92 -14.67 16.58
CA PRO A 191 -9.31 -14.22 16.69
C PRO A 191 -9.92 -14.03 15.30
N LEU A 192 -11.11 -14.60 15.09
CA LEU A 192 -11.84 -14.42 13.85
C LEU A 192 -12.25 -12.96 13.64
N GLY A 193 -12.23 -12.52 12.39
CA GLY A 193 -12.55 -11.16 11.98
C GLY A 193 -11.43 -10.15 12.21
N GLN A 194 -10.33 -10.52 12.87
CA GLN A 194 -9.23 -9.63 13.22
C GLN A 194 -7.92 -10.01 12.52
N LYS A 195 -7.10 -9.02 12.19
CA LYS A 195 -5.74 -9.23 11.70
C LYS A 195 -4.83 -9.51 12.91
N THR A 196 -4.14 -10.64 12.90
CA THR A 196 -3.18 -11.02 13.94
C THR A 196 -1.79 -11.17 13.33
N THR A 197 -0.76 -10.80 14.11
CA THR A 197 0.65 -10.96 13.73
C THR A 197 1.37 -11.91 14.66
N PHE A 198 2.21 -12.79 14.12
CA PHE A 198 2.99 -13.76 14.89
C PHE A 198 4.30 -14.12 14.18
N HIS A 199 5.24 -14.71 14.93
CA HIS A 199 6.54 -15.12 14.40
C HIS A 199 6.52 -16.58 13.99
N VAL A 200 7.16 -16.90 12.86
CA VAL A 200 7.25 -18.26 12.33
C VAL A 200 8.70 -18.55 11.92
N PRO A 201 9.31 -19.67 12.35
CA PRO A 201 10.65 -20.03 11.92
C PRO A 201 10.71 -20.27 10.40
N LEU A 202 11.82 -19.85 9.77
CA LEU A 202 12.08 -20.16 8.36
C LEU A 202 12.58 -21.58 8.20
N ASP A 203 12.21 -22.22 7.09
CA ASP A 203 12.77 -23.51 6.71
C ASP A 203 14.22 -23.40 6.21
N GLU A 204 14.96 -24.51 6.25
CA GLU A 204 16.38 -24.55 5.88
C GLU A 204 16.65 -24.08 4.44
N GLU A 205 15.75 -24.36 3.51
CA GLU A 205 15.88 -23.93 2.10
C GLU A 205 15.76 -22.41 2.00
N SER A 206 14.78 -21.83 2.69
CA SER A 206 14.58 -20.38 2.78
C SER A 206 15.82 -19.70 3.37
N ILE A 207 16.35 -20.19 4.49
CA ILE A 207 17.58 -19.66 5.10
C ILE A 207 18.76 -19.73 4.12
N LYS A 208 18.92 -20.85 3.41
CA LYS A 208 19.96 -21.02 2.40
C LYS A 208 19.78 -20.07 1.20
N ALA A 209 18.56 -19.82 0.77
CA ALA A 209 18.26 -18.88 -0.31
C ALA A 209 18.58 -17.43 0.09
N LEU A 210 18.24 -17.03 1.33
CA LEU A 210 18.56 -15.71 1.84
C LEU A 210 20.07 -15.44 1.83
N LYS A 211 20.87 -16.40 2.32
CA LYS A 211 22.34 -16.29 2.32
C LYS A 211 22.92 -16.05 0.93
N LYS A 212 22.36 -16.67 -0.12
CA LYS A 212 22.79 -16.44 -1.52
C LYS A 212 22.53 -15.00 -1.97
N SER A 213 21.45 -14.39 -1.48
CA SER A 213 21.11 -12.99 -1.73
C SER A 213 21.76 -12.01 -0.74
N LYS A 214 22.71 -12.47 0.09
CA LYS A 214 23.36 -11.70 1.17
C LYS A 214 22.38 -11.12 2.19
N ASN A 215 21.20 -11.73 2.31
CA ASN A 215 20.23 -11.44 3.36
C ASN A 215 20.29 -12.52 4.45
N GLU A 216 19.82 -12.19 5.64
CA GLU A 216 19.77 -13.11 6.78
C GLU A 216 18.50 -12.90 7.61
N ALA A 217 17.88 -14.01 7.99
CA ALA A 217 16.77 -14.10 8.92
C ALA A 217 16.62 -15.58 9.32
N THR A 218 16.14 -15.84 10.53
CA THR A 218 15.80 -17.19 11.03
C THR A 218 14.30 -17.39 11.19
N GLU A 219 13.53 -16.30 11.13
CA GLU A 219 12.09 -16.29 11.26
C GLU A 219 11.48 -15.22 10.33
N ALA A 220 10.17 -15.32 10.13
CA ALA A 220 9.33 -14.32 9.50
C ALA A 220 8.33 -13.78 10.52
N VAL A 221 7.88 -12.54 10.31
CA VAL A 221 6.64 -12.04 10.91
C VAL A 221 5.53 -12.29 9.90
N VAL A 222 4.45 -12.90 10.34
CA VAL A 222 3.30 -13.26 9.50
C VAL A 222 2.08 -12.52 9.98
N GLY A 223 1.41 -11.82 9.08
CA GLY A 223 0.07 -11.28 9.28
C GLY A 223 -0.97 -12.23 8.72
N LEU A 224 -1.97 -12.59 9.52
CA LEU A 224 -3.07 -13.46 9.12
C LEU A 224 -4.40 -12.83 9.51
N TRP A 225 -5.37 -12.88 8.61
CA TRP A 225 -6.76 -12.58 8.87
C TRP A 225 -7.62 -13.76 8.45
N LEU A 226 -8.49 -14.20 9.36
CA LEU A 226 -9.51 -15.22 9.13
C LEU A 226 -10.90 -14.56 9.23
N PRO A 227 -11.84 -14.85 8.33
CA PRO A 227 -13.18 -14.26 8.38
C PRO A 227 -13.99 -14.79 9.57
N GLN A 228 -15.08 -14.07 9.90
CA GLN A 228 -15.93 -14.39 11.06
C GLN A 228 -16.54 -15.80 10.99
N ASP A 229 -16.77 -16.31 9.78
CA ASP A 229 -17.36 -17.62 9.48
C ASP A 229 -16.31 -18.69 9.16
N PHE A 230 -15.04 -18.43 9.47
CA PHE A 230 -13.96 -19.37 9.21
C PHE A 230 -14.19 -20.71 9.92
N ASP A 231 -14.16 -21.80 9.13
CA ASP A 231 -14.24 -23.17 9.63
C ASP A 231 -13.01 -23.93 9.13
N PRO A 232 -12.08 -24.35 10.01
CA PRO A 232 -10.84 -25.05 9.62
C PRO A 232 -11.08 -26.40 8.96
N ARG A 233 -12.32 -26.92 8.97
CA ARG A 233 -12.69 -28.18 8.31
C ARG A 233 -13.10 -27.99 6.86
N LYS A 234 -13.25 -26.74 6.40
CA LYS A 234 -13.64 -26.41 5.02
C LYS A 234 -12.42 -25.96 4.22
N GLU A 235 -12.52 -26.08 2.90
CA GLU A 235 -11.59 -25.43 2.00
C GLU A 235 -11.82 -23.91 2.01
N TRP A 236 -10.73 -23.15 2.12
CA TRP A 236 -10.69 -21.70 2.02
C TRP A 236 -9.80 -21.27 0.86
N ARG A 237 -9.91 -20.02 0.42
CA ARG A 237 -9.01 -19.43 -0.57
C ARG A 237 -8.03 -18.51 0.12
N ILE A 238 -6.78 -18.52 -0.31
CA ILE A 238 -5.71 -17.71 0.29
C ILE A 238 -5.44 -16.52 -0.62
N LEU A 239 -5.54 -15.30 -0.08
CA LEU A 239 -5.01 -14.10 -0.72
C LEU A 239 -3.64 -13.77 -0.11
N LEU A 240 -2.57 -14.02 -0.87
CA LEU A 240 -1.20 -13.66 -0.49
C LEU A 240 -0.89 -12.22 -0.92
N VAL A 241 -0.77 -11.33 0.05
CA VAL A 241 -0.52 -9.90 -0.16
C VAL A 241 0.98 -9.61 -0.28
N SER A 242 1.34 -8.72 -1.19
CA SER A 242 2.70 -8.20 -1.35
C SER A 242 2.70 -6.68 -1.46
N ALA A 243 3.56 -6.04 -0.68
CA ALA A 243 3.80 -4.59 -0.76
C ALA A 243 4.93 -4.23 -1.74
N THR A 244 5.04 -2.93 -2.00
CA THR A 244 6.17 -2.37 -2.75
C THR A 244 7.48 -2.49 -1.97
N VAL A 245 8.60 -2.25 -2.64
CA VAL A 245 9.94 -2.32 -2.05
C VAL A 245 10.01 -1.48 -0.77
N ASN A 246 10.59 -2.04 0.28
CA ASN A 246 10.76 -1.42 1.61
C ASN A 246 9.46 -1.11 2.38
N ALA A 247 8.29 -1.45 1.86
CA ALA A 247 7.01 -1.35 2.59
C ALA A 247 6.62 -2.70 3.22
N SER A 248 5.86 -2.66 4.31
CA SER A 248 5.36 -3.87 4.97
C SER A 248 4.17 -4.47 4.19
N SER A 249 4.26 -5.77 3.88
CA SER A 249 3.13 -6.49 3.29
C SER A 249 2.01 -6.70 4.30
N ILE A 250 2.34 -6.82 5.59
CA ILE A 250 1.39 -6.94 6.70
C ILE A 250 0.60 -5.66 6.90
N ASP A 251 1.25 -4.50 6.78
CA ASP A 251 0.56 -3.21 6.85
C ASP A 251 -0.37 -3.05 5.65
N HIS A 252 0.07 -3.44 4.45
CA HIS A 252 -0.75 -3.38 3.24
C HIS A 252 -1.96 -4.32 3.22
N MET A 253 -2.08 -5.27 4.15
CA MET A 253 -3.24 -6.17 4.23
C MET A 253 -4.57 -5.40 4.32
N HIS A 254 -4.59 -4.18 4.91
CA HIS A 254 -5.81 -3.39 5.07
C HIS A 254 -6.53 -3.09 3.75
N PHE A 255 -5.82 -2.93 2.64
CA PHE A 255 -6.42 -2.75 1.30
C PHE A 255 -7.17 -3.99 0.79
N TYR A 256 -6.97 -5.15 1.42
CA TYR A 256 -7.43 -6.45 0.94
C TYR A 256 -8.43 -7.13 1.89
N LEU A 257 -8.58 -6.67 3.14
CA LEU A 257 -9.48 -7.30 4.11
C LEU A 257 -10.94 -7.17 3.71
N ASP A 258 -11.39 -5.95 3.39
CA ASP A 258 -12.78 -5.72 2.97
C ASP A 258 -13.07 -6.38 1.62
N PRO A 259 -12.22 -6.27 0.59
CA PRO A 259 -12.41 -7.04 -0.63
C PRO A 259 -12.48 -8.56 -0.45
N ALA A 260 -11.64 -9.14 0.41
CA ALA A 260 -11.67 -10.56 0.72
C ALA A 260 -12.97 -10.96 1.44
N ARG A 261 -13.43 -10.13 2.37
CA ARG A 261 -14.72 -10.30 3.06
C ARG A 261 -15.88 -10.26 2.10
N ASP A 262 -15.94 -9.25 1.23
CA ASP A 262 -17.03 -9.03 0.27
C ASP A 262 -17.04 -10.04 -0.89
N ALA A 263 -15.87 -10.61 -1.21
CA ALA A 263 -15.75 -11.73 -2.15
C ALA A 263 -16.21 -13.04 -1.53
N GLY A 264 -16.06 -13.22 -0.21
CA GLY A 264 -16.45 -14.40 0.54
C GLY A 264 -15.54 -15.62 0.29
N GLY A 265 -15.32 -16.44 1.32
CA GLY A 265 -14.53 -17.66 1.20
C GLY A 265 -13.02 -17.42 1.02
N TRP A 266 -12.51 -16.26 1.46
CA TRP A 266 -11.09 -15.89 1.42
C TRP A 266 -10.53 -15.67 2.83
N ILE A 267 -9.28 -16.07 3.02
CA ILE A 267 -8.40 -15.62 4.10
C ILE A 267 -7.31 -14.74 3.51
N VAL A 268 -6.72 -13.84 4.32
CA VAL A 268 -5.66 -12.93 3.86
C VAL A 268 -4.40 -13.19 4.66
N ILE A 269 -3.28 -13.38 3.96
CA ILE A 269 -1.97 -13.63 4.58
C ILE A 269 -0.90 -12.74 3.95
N ALA A 270 0.04 -12.28 4.77
CA ALA A 270 1.23 -11.55 4.35
C ALA A 270 2.42 -11.96 5.21
N GLY A 271 3.63 -11.87 4.66
CA GLY A 271 4.87 -12.12 5.38
C GLY A 271 5.85 -10.96 5.22
N ASP A 272 6.44 -10.55 6.34
CA ASP A 272 7.56 -9.61 6.40
C ASP A 272 8.71 -10.22 7.18
N GLY A 273 9.90 -9.64 7.04
CA GLY A 273 11.01 -10.03 7.89
C GLY A 273 10.89 -9.40 9.28
N PRO A 274 11.54 -9.97 10.31
CA PRO A 274 11.58 -9.40 11.65
C PRO A 274 12.27 -8.03 11.71
N HIS A 275 13.00 -7.68 10.66
CA HIS A 275 13.68 -6.41 10.45
C HIS A 275 13.80 -6.16 8.94
N ALA A 276 14.23 -4.96 8.55
CA ALA A 276 14.50 -4.65 7.15
C ALA A 276 15.60 -5.58 6.57
N PRO A 277 15.51 -5.98 5.29
CA PRO A 277 16.51 -6.85 4.66
C PRO A 277 17.88 -6.16 4.56
N PRO A 278 18.96 -6.74 5.12
CA PRO A 278 20.27 -6.07 5.17
C PRO A 278 20.88 -5.74 3.81
N SER A 279 20.66 -6.59 2.80
CA SER A 279 21.16 -6.41 1.43
C SER A 279 20.07 -5.99 0.45
N GLY A 280 18.98 -5.42 0.97
CA GLY A 280 17.87 -4.92 0.18
C GLY A 280 16.78 -5.95 -0.08
N ASP A 281 15.60 -5.41 -0.40
CA ASP A 281 14.37 -6.16 -0.63
C ASP A 281 14.43 -6.95 -1.95
N SER A 282 14.69 -8.24 -1.84
CA SER A 282 14.71 -9.19 -2.97
C SER A 282 13.43 -10.01 -3.06
N THR A 283 13.21 -10.66 -4.21
CA THR A 283 12.08 -11.60 -4.34
C THR A 283 12.27 -12.79 -3.42
N GLU A 284 13.50 -13.26 -3.26
CA GLU A 284 13.86 -14.36 -2.36
C GLU A 284 13.58 -13.98 -0.90
N TRP A 285 13.85 -12.74 -0.50
CA TRP A 285 13.47 -12.23 0.81
C TRP A 285 11.96 -12.32 1.03
N ARG A 286 11.18 -11.70 0.14
CA ARG A 286 9.70 -11.68 0.25
C ARG A 286 9.10 -13.07 0.20
N TRP A 287 9.61 -13.93 -0.67
CA TRP A 287 9.14 -15.31 -0.79
C TRP A 287 9.42 -16.12 0.47
N SER A 288 10.62 -16.02 1.06
CA SER A 288 10.95 -16.74 2.30
C SER A 288 10.00 -16.38 3.44
N MET A 289 9.64 -15.10 3.58
CA MET A 289 8.70 -14.65 4.63
C MET A 289 7.28 -15.14 4.37
N ALA A 290 6.80 -15.00 3.13
CA ALA A 290 5.48 -15.50 2.73
C ALA A 290 5.36 -17.03 2.87
N LYS A 291 6.38 -17.77 2.44
CA LYS A 291 6.45 -19.23 2.50
C LYS A 291 6.32 -19.73 3.94
N ALA A 292 6.99 -19.10 4.89
CA ALA A 292 6.88 -19.46 6.31
C ALA A 292 5.42 -19.38 6.81
N GLY A 293 4.71 -18.30 6.51
CA GLY A 293 3.29 -18.17 6.85
C GLY A 293 2.41 -19.22 6.18
N LEU A 294 2.65 -19.50 4.90
CA LEU A 294 1.92 -20.55 4.18
C LEU A 294 2.19 -21.96 4.75
N MET A 295 3.41 -22.25 5.19
CA MET A 295 3.73 -23.52 5.83
C MET A 295 3.16 -23.63 7.24
N ALA A 296 3.10 -22.52 8.00
CA ALA A 296 2.40 -22.49 9.28
C ALA A 296 0.91 -22.75 9.13
N LEU A 297 0.30 -22.21 8.07
CA LEU A 297 -1.10 -22.46 7.73
C LEU A 297 -1.35 -23.94 7.39
N ASP A 298 -0.50 -24.54 6.57
CA ASP A 298 -0.57 -25.97 6.22
C ASP A 298 -0.41 -26.89 7.44
N ALA A 299 0.50 -26.54 8.35
CA ALA A 299 0.67 -27.27 9.60
C ALA A 299 -0.55 -27.15 10.53
N ALA A 300 -1.24 -26.01 10.53
CA ALA A 300 -2.40 -25.76 11.38
C ALA A 300 -3.69 -26.39 10.82
N PHE A 301 -3.87 -26.41 9.50
CA PHE A 301 -5.10 -26.81 8.85
C PHE A 301 -4.84 -27.92 7.81
N PRO A 302 -5.27 -29.16 8.07
CA PRO A 302 -5.07 -30.27 7.14
C PRO A 302 -5.63 -29.96 5.74
N GLY A 303 -4.75 -30.00 4.74
CA GLY A 303 -5.11 -29.76 3.34
C GLY A 303 -5.01 -28.29 2.90
N ALA A 304 -4.58 -27.37 3.77
CA ALA A 304 -4.40 -25.97 3.38
C ALA A 304 -3.32 -25.77 2.31
N ARG A 305 -2.41 -26.73 2.13
CA ARG A 305 -1.47 -26.74 1.00
C ARG A 305 -2.12 -26.83 -0.38
N GLN A 306 -3.34 -27.35 -0.46
CA GLN A 306 -4.10 -27.60 -1.69
C GLN A 306 -5.19 -26.54 -1.92
N TRP A 307 -5.47 -25.73 -0.90
CA TRP A 307 -6.38 -24.61 -0.97
C TRP A 307 -6.02 -23.68 -2.15
N PRO A 308 -7.02 -23.16 -2.87
CA PRO A 308 -6.76 -22.19 -3.93
C PRO A 308 -6.06 -20.96 -3.38
N ILE A 309 -5.05 -20.46 -4.06
CA ILE A 309 -4.30 -19.26 -3.68
C ILE A 309 -4.30 -18.24 -4.82
N ALA A 310 -4.42 -16.97 -4.50
CA ALA A 310 -4.16 -15.86 -5.40
C ALA A 310 -3.11 -14.93 -4.81
N THR A 311 -2.35 -14.25 -5.66
CA THR A 311 -1.46 -13.17 -5.21
C THR A 311 -2.11 -11.81 -5.46
N GLY A 312 -1.87 -10.85 -4.57
CA GLY A 312 -2.42 -9.50 -4.68
C GLY A 312 -1.42 -8.43 -4.26
N GLY A 313 -1.39 -7.32 -5.00
CA GLY A 313 -0.47 -6.22 -4.71
C GLY A 313 -0.82 -4.96 -5.48
N PHE A 314 -0.31 -3.82 -5.01
CA PHE A 314 -0.43 -2.51 -5.66
C PHE A 314 0.95 -1.93 -5.99
N SER A 315 1.10 -1.30 -7.15
CA SER A 315 2.34 -0.68 -7.61
C SER A 315 3.53 -1.67 -7.64
N GLY A 316 4.59 -1.43 -6.87
CA GLY A 316 5.68 -2.41 -6.71
C GLY A 316 5.20 -3.74 -6.12
N GLY A 317 4.14 -3.73 -5.29
CA GLY A 317 3.48 -4.93 -4.80
C GLY A 317 2.85 -5.76 -5.92
N ALA A 318 2.20 -5.11 -6.88
CA ALA A 318 1.62 -5.79 -8.05
C ALA A 318 2.69 -6.52 -8.88
N LYS A 319 3.84 -5.86 -9.06
CA LYS A 319 5.03 -6.45 -9.69
C LYS A 319 5.52 -7.69 -8.93
N ARG A 320 5.54 -7.63 -7.60
CA ARG A 320 5.89 -8.77 -6.75
C ARG A 320 4.87 -9.90 -6.87
N SER A 321 3.57 -9.59 -6.91
CA SER A 321 2.50 -10.59 -7.05
C SER A 321 2.68 -11.47 -8.30
N GLY A 322 3.11 -10.89 -9.43
CA GLY A 322 3.45 -11.65 -10.64
C GLY A 322 4.64 -12.60 -10.47
N LEU A 323 5.70 -12.16 -9.77
CA LEU A 323 6.86 -13.00 -9.47
C LEU A 323 6.54 -14.12 -8.50
N LEU A 324 5.83 -13.80 -7.40
CA LEU A 324 5.43 -14.78 -6.40
C LEU A 324 4.43 -15.79 -6.97
N GLY A 325 3.55 -15.36 -7.88
CA GLY A 325 2.69 -16.28 -8.64
C GLY A 325 3.51 -17.33 -9.40
N ALA A 326 4.59 -16.92 -10.07
CA ALA A 326 5.46 -17.88 -10.77
C ALA A 326 6.12 -18.88 -9.80
N ILE A 327 6.54 -18.43 -8.61
CA ILE A 327 7.13 -19.29 -7.58
C ILE A 327 6.09 -20.27 -7.01
N LEU A 328 4.89 -19.78 -6.66
CA LEU A 328 3.79 -20.61 -6.19
C LEU A 328 3.42 -21.70 -7.20
N CYS A 329 3.32 -21.34 -8.48
CA CYS A 329 3.02 -22.30 -9.56
C CYS A 329 4.14 -23.33 -9.75
N ARG A 330 5.42 -22.91 -9.68
CA ARG A 330 6.57 -23.82 -9.70
C ARG A 330 6.50 -24.82 -8.56
N ASP A 331 6.16 -24.33 -7.37
CA ASP A 331 6.08 -25.10 -6.13
C ASP A 331 4.75 -25.85 -5.98
N LYS A 332 3.94 -25.94 -7.04
CA LYS A 332 2.68 -26.72 -7.07
C LYS A 332 1.65 -26.28 -6.03
N TRP A 333 1.64 -25.00 -5.68
CA TRP A 333 0.46 -24.40 -5.06
C TRP A 333 -0.67 -24.26 -6.09
N ASN A 334 -1.91 -24.36 -5.63
CA ASN A 334 -3.10 -24.22 -6.46
C ASN A 334 -3.36 -22.74 -6.78
N LEU A 335 -2.50 -22.13 -7.59
CA LEU A 335 -2.58 -20.72 -7.96
C LEU A 335 -3.76 -20.49 -8.91
N ILE A 336 -4.74 -19.70 -8.47
CA ILE A 336 -5.97 -19.40 -9.21
C ILE A 336 -6.10 -17.96 -9.70
N GLY A 337 -5.16 -17.07 -9.37
CA GLY A 337 -5.20 -15.70 -9.89
C GLY A 337 -4.07 -14.79 -9.41
N MET A 338 -3.86 -13.70 -10.14
CA MET A 338 -2.92 -12.63 -9.80
C MET A 338 -3.61 -11.27 -9.96
N TYR A 339 -3.82 -10.55 -8.85
CA TYR A 339 -4.32 -9.18 -8.84
C TYR A 339 -3.16 -8.18 -8.83
N MET A 340 -3.16 -7.26 -9.79
CA MET A 340 -2.05 -6.34 -10.06
C MET A 340 -2.58 -4.90 -10.24
N GLY A 341 -2.81 -4.19 -9.13
CA GLY A 341 -3.25 -2.78 -9.16
C GLY A 341 -2.09 -1.81 -9.39
N GLY A 342 -2.31 -0.72 -10.15
CA GLY A 342 -1.29 0.30 -10.43
C GLY A 342 -0.02 -0.27 -11.06
N CYS A 343 -0.14 -1.29 -11.91
CA CYS A 343 1.01 -2.03 -12.43
C CYS A 343 1.50 -1.45 -13.76
N ASN A 344 2.78 -1.04 -13.80
CA ASN A 344 3.42 -0.52 -15.02
C ASN A 344 4.53 -1.42 -15.58
N GLN A 345 4.69 -2.64 -15.04
CA GLN A 345 5.72 -3.56 -15.50
C GLN A 345 5.25 -5.01 -15.42
N ASP A 346 5.36 -5.73 -16.54
CA ASP A 346 5.04 -7.15 -16.61
C ASP A 346 6.13 -7.99 -15.94
N MET A 347 5.87 -8.36 -14.69
CA MET A 347 6.75 -9.19 -13.88
C MET A 347 6.26 -10.64 -13.78
N ALA A 348 5.05 -10.96 -14.25
CA ALA A 348 4.59 -12.34 -14.34
C ALA A 348 5.31 -13.07 -15.49
N SER A 349 5.43 -12.44 -16.67
CA SER A 349 6.20 -12.99 -17.79
C SER A 349 7.68 -13.10 -17.45
N LYS A 350 8.24 -12.14 -16.70
CA LYS A 350 9.60 -12.26 -16.15
C LYS A 350 9.69 -13.43 -15.17
N GLY A 351 8.71 -13.59 -14.27
CA GLY A 351 8.62 -14.71 -13.35
C GLY A 351 8.62 -16.06 -14.07
N LEU A 352 7.88 -16.19 -15.18
CA LEU A 352 7.88 -17.38 -16.03
C LEU A 352 9.28 -17.71 -16.55
N ALA A 353 10.04 -16.71 -17.00
CA ALA A 353 11.40 -16.90 -17.50
C ALA A 353 12.41 -17.23 -16.38
N THR A 354 12.31 -16.55 -15.24
CA THR A 354 13.24 -16.65 -14.12
C THR A 354 13.03 -17.92 -13.29
N TYR A 355 11.79 -18.18 -12.86
CA TYR A 355 11.48 -19.26 -11.91
C TYR A 355 11.00 -20.54 -12.60
N ARG A 356 10.73 -20.48 -13.92
CA ARG A 356 10.40 -21.63 -14.77
C ARG A 356 9.30 -22.53 -14.18
N PRO A 357 8.12 -21.98 -13.81
CA PRO A 357 6.97 -22.80 -13.48
C PRO A 357 6.54 -23.67 -14.67
N GLY A 358 5.61 -24.60 -14.45
CA GLY A 358 4.97 -25.33 -15.54
C GLY A 358 4.30 -24.35 -16.51
N ARG A 359 4.88 -24.17 -17.70
CA ARG A 359 4.50 -23.06 -18.60
C ARG A 359 3.02 -23.06 -18.96
N ALA A 360 2.45 -24.23 -19.25
CA ALA A 360 1.05 -24.37 -19.62
C ALA A 360 0.12 -24.01 -18.45
N GLU A 361 0.45 -24.44 -17.25
CA GLU A 361 -0.35 -24.16 -16.06
C GLU A 361 -0.25 -22.70 -15.65
N PHE A 362 0.96 -22.13 -15.64
CA PHE A 362 1.12 -20.73 -15.24
C PHE A 362 0.43 -19.75 -16.21
N ARG A 363 0.42 -20.03 -17.51
CA ARG A 363 -0.27 -19.21 -18.52
C ARG A 363 -1.80 -19.29 -18.48
N LYS A 364 -2.36 -20.30 -17.80
CA LYS A 364 -3.81 -20.39 -17.54
C LYS A 364 -4.23 -19.58 -16.31
N VAL A 365 -3.28 -19.11 -15.50
CA VAL A 365 -3.60 -18.33 -14.31
C VAL A 365 -4.13 -16.97 -14.75
N PRO A 366 -5.36 -16.58 -14.34
CA PRO A 366 -5.92 -15.31 -14.71
C PRO A 366 -5.17 -14.14 -14.06
N VAL A 367 -5.02 -13.05 -14.80
CA VAL A 367 -4.38 -11.81 -14.35
C VAL A 367 -5.39 -10.68 -14.43
N PHE A 368 -5.57 -9.96 -13.33
CA PHE A 368 -6.42 -8.77 -13.27
C PHE A 368 -5.55 -7.53 -13.06
N LEU A 369 -5.66 -6.56 -13.97
CA LEU A 369 -5.00 -5.25 -13.91
C LEU A 369 -6.04 -4.19 -13.52
N SER A 370 -5.75 -3.38 -12.51
CA SER A 370 -6.59 -2.24 -12.10
C SER A 370 -5.77 -0.96 -12.20
N ILE A 371 -6.21 0.02 -12.99
CA ILE A 371 -5.43 1.22 -13.30
C ILE A 371 -6.27 2.50 -13.16
N GLY A 372 -5.78 3.49 -12.42
CA GLY A 372 -6.43 4.80 -12.31
C GLY A 372 -6.29 5.62 -13.59
N GLU A 373 -7.35 6.30 -14.00
CA GLU A 373 -7.37 7.13 -15.21
C GLU A 373 -6.46 8.36 -15.11
N GLN A 374 -6.22 8.86 -13.90
CA GLN A 374 -5.30 9.98 -13.62
C GLN A 374 -3.97 9.52 -13.01
N ASP A 375 -3.68 8.22 -13.04
CA ASP A 375 -2.42 7.67 -12.54
C ASP A 375 -1.24 8.17 -13.41
N THR A 376 -0.33 8.94 -12.82
CA THR A 376 0.88 9.46 -13.49
C THR A 376 2.11 8.56 -13.31
N VAL A 377 2.03 7.54 -12.44
CA VAL A 377 3.12 6.59 -12.14
C VAL A 377 2.95 5.30 -12.94
N ALA A 378 1.76 4.73 -12.90
CA ALA A 378 1.34 3.59 -13.69
C ALA A 378 0.18 3.95 -14.61
N THR A 379 0.47 4.86 -15.54
CA THR A 379 -0.47 5.36 -16.53
C THR A 379 -1.28 4.26 -17.22
N VAL A 380 -2.49 4.58 -17.66
CA VAL A 380 -3.34 3.68 -18.47
C VAL A 380 -2.56 3.07 -19.65
N GLN A 381 -1.73 3.88 -20.33
CA GLN A 381 -0.86 3.39 -21.40
C GLN A 381 0.16 2.34 -20.92
N SER A 382 0.73 2.51 -19.72
CA SER A 382 1.62 1.52 -19.11
C SER A 382 0.87 0.25 -18.75
N GLY A 383 -0.34 0.35 -18.20
CA GLY A 383 -1.23 -0.80 -17.95
C GLY A 383 -1.53 -1.59 -19.24
N HIS A 384 -1.83 -0.91 -20.34
CA HIS A 384 -2.00 -1.55 -21.64
C HIS A 384 -0.73 -2.26 -22.13
N LYS A 385 0.46 -1.67 -21.93
CA LYS A 385 1.73 -2.34 -22.26
C LYS A 385 1.93 -3.62 -21.44
N VAL A 386 1.56 -3.62 -20.16
CA VAL A 386 1.59 -4.82 -19.32
C VAL A 386 0.64 -5.88 -19.85
N ARG A 387 -0.62 -5.52 -20.15
CA ARG A 387 -1.61 -6.44 -20.73
C ARG A 387 -1.10 -7.10 -22.02
N ILE A 388 -0.64 -6.29 -22.98
CA ILE A 388 -0.12 -6.77 -24.27
C ILE A 388 1.07 -7.71 -24.05
N SER A 389 1.98 -7.41 -23.12
CA SER A 389 3.12 -8.25 -22.80
C SER A 389 2.72 -9.61 -22.22
N LEU A 390 1.70 -9.64 -21.34
CA LEU A 390 1.15 -10.87 -20.77
C LEU A 390 0.49 -11.73 -21.87
N GLU A 391 -0.35 -11.13 -22.70
CA GLU A 391 -1.01 -11.81 -23.82
C GLU A 391 0.01 -12.37 -24.82
N ALA A 392 1.03 -11.59 -25.19
CA ALA A 392 2.12 -12.03 -26.06
C ALA A 392 2.95 -13.17 -25.44
N THR A 393 3.07 -13.20 -24.11
CA THR A 393 3.71 -14.30 -23.39
C THR A 393 2.84 -15.56 -23.35
N GLY A 394 1.56 -15.44 -23.66
CA GLY A 394 0.60 -16.55 -23.79
C GLY A 394 -0.37 -16.68 -22.62
N PHE A 395 -0.46 -15.69 -21.73
CA PHE A 395 -1.56 -15.61 -20.77
C PHE A 395 -2.88 -15.39 -21.50
N ARG A 396 -3.90 -16.19 -21.18
CA ARG A 396 -5.17 -16.20 -21.93
C ARG A 396 -6.24 -15.33 -21.28
N ASP A 397 -6.28 -15.36 -19.96
CA ASP A 397 -7.28 -14.66 -19.16
C ASP A 397 -6.64 -13.42 -18.52
N VAL A 398 -6.44 -12.37 -19.33
CA VAL A 398 -5.93 -11.08 -18.85
C VAL A 398 -7.04 -10.04 -18.91
N ARG A 399 -7.54 -9.63 -17.75
CA ARG A 399 -8.55 -8.57 -17.63
C ARG A 399 -7.88 -7.29 -17.17
N MET A 400 -8.23 -6.17 -17.79
CA MET A 400 -7.77 -4.84 -17.38
C MET A 400 -8.97 -3.92 -17.27
N GLU A 401 -9.10 -3.25 -16.13
CA GLU A 401 -10.14 -2.27 -15.86
C GLU A 401 -9.51 -0.93 -15.45
N THR A 402 -10.20 0.16 -15.77
CA THR A 402 -9.85 1.52 -15.32
C THR A 402 -10.89 2.06 -14.34
N TYR A 403 -10.48 2.99 -13.49
CA TYR A 403 -11.38 3.71 -12.59
C TYR A 403 -10.98 5.18 -12.51
N ASP A 404 -11.94 6.01 -12.14
CA ASP A 404 -11.68 7.43 -11.87
C ASP A 404 -10.84 7.54 -10.58
N GLY A 405 -9.54 7.78 -10.75
CA GLY A 405 -8.59 7.91 -9.66
C GLY A 405 -7.14 8.00 -10.11
N ALA A 406 -6.27 8.36 -9.17
CA ALA A 406 -4.83 8.50 -9.36
C ALA A 406 -4.09 7.18 -9.05
N HIS A 407 -2.86 7.27 -8.52
CA HIS A 407 -2.04 6.11 -8.18
C HIS A 407 -2.38 5.54 -6.80
N ASP A 408 -3.65 5.11 -6.62
CA ASP A 408 -4.18 4.63 -5.33
C ASP A 408 -4.93 3.30 -5.48
N PRO A 409 -4.90 2.38 -4.51
CA PRO A 409 -5.66 1.14 -4.59
C PRO A 409 -7.17 1.38 -4.76
N TYR A 410 -7.79 0.68 -5.71
CA TYR A 410 -9.25 0.70 -5.90
C TYR A 410 -9.87 -0.64 -5.46
N LEU A 411 -10.47 -0.61 -4.28
CA LEU A 411 -10.98 -1.80 -3.57
C LEU A 411 -12.08 -2.57 -4.34
N PRO A 412 -13.03 -1.91 -5.05
CA PRO A 412 -14.04 -2.64 -5.83
C PRO A 412 -13.43 -3.58 -6.87
N HIS A 413 -12.40 -3.15 -7.60
CA HIS A 413 -11.69 -4.02 -8.55
C HIS A 413 -10.98 -5.19 -7.88
N THR A 414 -10.45 -5.00 -6.66
CA THR A 414 -9.91 -6.13 -5.89
C THR A 414 -11.00 -7.18 -5.64
N THR A 415 -12.19 -6.75 -5.19
CA THR A 415 -13.33 -7.64 -4.92
C THR A 415 -13.78 -8.38 -6.18
N GLU A 416 -13.91 -7.65 -7.29
CA GLU A 416 -14.27 -8.23 -8.60
C GLU A 416 -13.24 -9.25 -9.08
N ALA A 417 -11.94 -8.94 -8.95
CA ALA A 417 -10.87 -9.84 -9.33
C ALA A 417 -10.93 -11.14 -8.53
N LEU A 418 -11.12 -11.06 -7.20
CA LEU A 418 -11.25 -12.24 -6.35
C LEU A 418 -12.44 -13.10 -6.76
N LYS A 419 -13.62 -12.51 -6.99
CA LYS A 419 -14.81 -13.23 -7.48
C LYS A 419 -14.55 -13.90 -8.83
N TRP A 420 -13.92 -13.18 -9.75
CA TRP A 420 -13.59 -13.66 -11.09
C TRP A 420 -12.60 -14.82 -11.08
N PHE A 421 -11.59 -14.80 -10.22
CA PHE A 421 -10.65 -15.93 -10.06
C PHE A 421 -11.37 -17.20 -9.61
N VAL A 422 -12.33 -17.08 -8.67
CA VAL A 422 -13.14 -18.23 -8.22
C VAL A 422 -13.98 -18.79 -9.35
N GLU A 423 -14.62 -17.92 -10.13
CA GLU A 423 -15.45 -18.31 -11.27
C GLU A 423 -14.64 -19.11 -12.30
N LEU A 424 -13.44 -18.63 -12.67
CA LEU A 424 -12.58 -19.29 -13.65
C LEU A 424 -12.00 -20.62 -13.13
N ALA A 425 -11.63 -20.67 -11.85
CA ALA A 425 -11.18 -21.91 -11.22
C ALA A 425 -12.29 -22.98 -11.21
N ALA A 426 -13.52 -22.59 -10.89
CA ALA A 426 -14.69 -23.48 -10.93
C ALA A 426 -14.95 -24.02 -12.34
N LYS A 427 -14.91 -23.17 -13.37
CA LYS A 427 -15.05 -23.58 -14.78
C LYS A 427 -13.98 -24.58 -15.21
N SER A 428 -12.73 -24.35 -14.80
CA SER A 428 -11.60 -25.22 -15.13
C SER A 428 -11.77 -26.62 -14.52
N SER A 429 -12.19 -26.71 -13.26
CA SER A 429 -12.44 -27.99 -12.59
C SER A 429 -13.60 -28.78 -13.22
N ALA A 430 -14.69 -28.11 -13.61
CA ALA A 430 -15.83 -28.75 -14.27
C ALA A 430 -15.45 -29.31 -15.66
N SER A 431 -14.61 -28.61 -16.42
CA SER A 431 -14.16 -29.06 -17.75
C SER A 431 -13.26 -30.31 -17.68
N GLY A 432 -12.51 -30.49 -16.59
CA GLY A 432 -11.67 -31.67 -16.37
C GLY A 432 -12.47 -32.92 -15.98
N ALA A 433 -13.59 -32.77 -15.28
CA ALA A 433 -14.45 -33.88 -14.85
C ALA A 433 -15.27 -34.50 -16.01
N GLY A 434 -15.56 -33.72 -17.07
CA GLY A 434 -16.34 -34.19 -18.21
C GLY A 434 -15.58 -35.05 -19.24
N ALA A 435 -14.24 -35.05 -19.20
CA ALA A 435 -13.41 -35.78 -20.17
C ALA A 435 -13.08 -37.24 -19.77
N GLY A 436 -13.61 -37.70 -18.62
CA GLY A 436 -13.24 -38.98 -18.00
C GLY A 436 -14.30 -40.09 -18.01
N ALA A 437 -15.43 -39.94 -18.70
CA ALA A 437 -16.39 -41.05 -18.83
C ALA A 437 -15.92 -42.02 -19.93
N PRO A 438 -15.51 -43.26 -19.60
CA PRO A 438 -15.19 -44.25 -20.62
C PRO A 438 -16.48 -44.60 -21.35
N ALA A 439 -16.49 -44.42 -22.67
CA ALA A 439 -17.52 -44.99 -23.53
C ALA A 439 -17.51 -46.51 -23.36
N GLY A 440 -18.38 -47.03 -22.50
CA GLY A 440 -18.62 -48.44 -22.34
C GLY A 440 -19.08 -49.01 -23.68
N ARG A 441 -18.29 -49.94 -24.22
CA ARG A 441 -18.75 -50.84 -25.28
C ARG A 441 -19.98 -51.59 -24.77
N LEU A 442 -21.13 -51.30 -25.34
CA LEU A 442 -22.23 -52.26 -25.34
C LEU A 442 -21.96 -53.30 -26.43
N ARG A 443 -22.30 -54.54 -26.07
CA ARG A 443 -21.98 -55.80 -26.73
C ARG A 443 -22.52 -55.92 -28.15
#